data_AF-A0A1W9L038-F1
#
_entry.id   AF-A0A1W9L038-F1
#
_cell.length_a   1.000
_cell.length_b   1.000
_cell.length_c   1.000
_cell.angle_alpha   90.00
_cell.angle_beta   90.00
_cell.angle_gamma   90.00
#
_symmetry.space_group_name_H-M   'P 1'
#
loop_
_entity.id
_entity.type
_entity.pdbx_description
1 polymer ?
#
loop_
_entity_poly.entity_id
_entity_poly.type
_entity_poly.pdbx_seq_one_letter_code
_entity_poly.pdbx_strand_id
1 'polypeptide(L)'
;MLNYEVKTNDELWSYCRAKSNKLWVFIGFEASAKFWINFELGSRTQCTAYRLVKQIRDFGDFSQKRVLRLTTDKFAAYQRVIAAVFFDIPYRYLQIVKRRVKMKLATVNKVFVKGTSRAFPKNAKTTQNTSYIERFNLTLRQHVCYLQRKILGYGKKRTNFNRILWINLYNYNYIQFHKGLRQKIDNNSDKFKKHYQHLTPAMAMALTTGPRSWRFLFTVPIFVTH
;
A
#
# COMPACT_ATOMS: atom_id res chain seq x y z
N MET A 1 13.18 -13.12 -1.38
CA MET A 1 12.05 -13.89 -1.95
C MET A 1 10.73 -13.19 -1.61
N LEU A 2 10.10 -12.55 -2.58
CA LEU A 2 8.86 -11.82 -2.40
C LEU A 2 7.68 -12.81 -2.37
N ASN A 3 6.93 -12.81 -1.27
CA ASN A 3 5.56 -13.32 -1.26
C ASN A 3 4.70 -12.10 -1.58
N TYR A 4 4.17 -11.98 -2.80
CA TYR A 4 3.35 -10.84 -3.18
C TYR A 4 2.01 -10.91 -2.41
N GLU A 5 2.01 -10.36 -1.20
CA GLU A 5 0.78 -10.05 -0.48
C GLU A 5 0.43 -8.60 -0.79
N VAL A 6 -0.47 -8.42 -1.75
CA VAL A 6 -0.94 -7.08 -2.12
C VAL A 6 -2.15 -6.74 -1.29
N LYS A 7 -2.08 -5.61 -0.59
CA LYS A 7 -3.20 -4.99 0.11
C LYS A 7 -3.71 -3.81 -0.70
N THR A 8 -5.02 -3.79 -0.94
CA THR A 8 -5.68 -2.58 -1.44
C THR A 8 -6.51 -1.93 -0.35
N ASN A 9 -6.59 -0.61 -0.40
CA ASN A 9 -7.30 0.18 0.59
C ASN A 9 -7.92 1.41 -0.07
N ASP A 10 -9.17 1.68 0.30
CA ASP A 10 -9.98 2.80 -0.16
C ASP A 10 -10.66 3.52 1.02
N GLU A 11 -10.02 3.55 2.19
CA GLU A 11 -10.53 4.25 3.39
C GLU A 11 -10.18 5.76 3.44
N LEU A 12 -9.25 6.22 2.58
CA LEU A 12 -8.80 7.60 2.53
C LEU A 12 -9.54 8.39 1.46
N TRP A 13 -9.94 9.61 1.81
CA TRP A 13 -10.57 10.54 0.89
C TRP A 13 -10.41 11.97 1.39
N SER A 14 -10.53 12.92 0.48
CA SER A 14 -10.65 14.34 0.76
C SER A 14 -11.59 15.01 -0.24
N TYR A 15 -11.84 16.30 -0.07
CA TYR A 15 -12.53 17.12 -1.04
C TYR A 15 -11.55 17.67 -2.08
N CYS A 16 -12.02 17.87 -3.31
CA CYS A 16 -11.23 18.51 -4.36
C CYS A 16 -12.04 19.64 -4.99
N ARG A 17 -11.51 20.87 -5.03
CA ARG A 17 -12.16 22.09 -5.51
C ARG A 17 -13.36 22.56 -4.66
N ALA A 18 -14.31 21.69 -4.36
CA ALA A 18 -15.51 21.96 -3.56
C ALA A 18 -15.87 20.77 -2.66
N LYS A 19 -16.66 21.02 -1.60
CA LYS A 19 -17.09 19.97 -0.65
C LYS A 19 -18.01 18.90 -1.27
N SER A 20 -18.71 19.23 -2.37
CA SER A 20 -19.52 18.27 -3.13
C SER A 20 -18.67 17.25 -3.90
N ASN A 21 -17.40 17.57 -4.18
CA ASN A 21 -16.52 16.73 -4.97
C ASN A 21 -15.57 15.94 -4.07
N LYS A 22 -15.99 14.72 -3.73
CA LYS A 22 -15.23 13.79 -2.90
C LYS A 22 -14.27 12.97 -3.77
N LEU A 23 -12.99 13.06 -3.46
CA LEU A 23 -11.93 12.32 -4.13
C LEU A 23 -11.37 11.25 -3.18
N TRP A 24 -11.53 9.98 -3.56
CA TRP A 24 -11.00 8.84 -2.83
C TRP A 24 -9.57 8.54 -3.27
N VAL A 25 -8.76 8.09 -2.32
CA VAL A 25 -7.40 7.61 -2.53
C VAL A 25 -7.42 6.10 -2.41
N PHE A 26 -7.24 5.45 -3.55
CA PHE A 26 -7.05 4.02 -3.69
C PHE A 26 -5.55 3.74 -3.59
N ILE A 27 -5.15 2.78 -2.76
CA ILE A 27 -3.74 2.50 -2.49
C ILE A 27 -3.48 1.02 -2.74
N GLY A 28 -2.45 0.70 -3.52
CA GLY A 28 -1.92 -0.65 -3.70
C GLY A 28 -0.59 -0.79 -2.97
N PHE A 29 -0.42 -1.91 -2.28
CA PHE A 29 0.59 -2.01 -1.25
C PHE A 29 1.15 -3.42 -1.09
N GLU A 30 2.48 -3.61 -1.08
CA GLU A 30 3.10 -4.90 -0.75
C GLU A 30 3.31 -5.00 0.77
N ALA A 31 2.64 -5.97 1.39
CA ALA A 31 2.52 -6.02 2.85
C ALA A 31 3.81 -6.44 3.57
N SER A 32 4.66 -7.25 2.95
CA SER A 32 5.83 -7.87 3.60
C SER A 32 6.97 -6.88 3.76
N ALA A 33 7.33 -6.20 2.67
CA ALA A 33 8.34 -5.17 2.56
C ALA A 33 7.83 -3.78 2.93
N LYS A 34 6.53 -3.66 3.27
CA LYS A 34 5.91 -2.39 3.64
C LYS A 34 6.05 -1.37 2.50
N PHE A 35 5.93 -1.81 1.24
CA PHE A 35 6.19 -1.01 0.05
C PHE A 35 4.91 -0.46 -0.58
N TRP A 36 4.85 0.86 -0.79
CA TRP A 36 3.74 1.52 -1.47
C TRP A 36 3.90 1.36 -2.98
N ILE A 37 3.17 0.42 -3.58
CA ILE A 37 3.30 0.08 -5.01
C ILE A 37 2.81 1.24 -5.88
N ASN A 38 1.55 1.61 -5.70
CA ASN A 38 0.87 2.60 -6.54
C ASN A 38 -0.33 3.20 -5.81
N PHE A 39 -0.98 4.18 -6.45
CA PHE A 39 -2.23 4.73 -5.99
C PHE A 39 -3.08 5.23 -7.16
N GLU A 40 -4.38 5.32 -6.94
CA GLU A 40 -5.33 5.93 -7.85
C GLU A 40 -6.17 6.96 -7.10
N LEU A 41 -6.44 8.09 -7.76
CA LEU A 41 -7.37 9.10 -7.27
C LEU A 41 -8.68 8.97 -8.05
N GLY A 42 -9.83 9.04 -7.39
CA GLY A 42 -11.09 9.04 -8.12
C GLY A 42 -12.33 8.87 -7.26
N SER A 43 -13.47 8.88 -7.93
CA SER A 43 -14.73 8.42 -7.35
C SER A 43 -14.61 6.94 -7.00
N ARG A 44 -15.33 6.50 -5.98
CA ARG A 44 -15.35 5.11 -5.50
C ARG A 44 -16.15 4.23 -6.46
N THR A 45 -15.58 3.94 -7.63
CA THR A 45 -16.21 3.22 -8.74
C THR A 45 -15.37 2.02 -9.16
N GLN A 46 -15.98 1.10 -9.91
CA GLN A 46 -15.29 -0.06 -10.48
C GLN A 46 -14.15 0.36 -11.41
N CYS A 47 -14.31 1.41 -12.21
CA CYS A 47 -13.26 1.89 -13.12
C CYS A 47 -12.01 2.39 -12.39
N THR A 48 -12.17 3.08 -11.25
CA THR A 48 -11.03 3.53 -10.43
C THR A 48 -10.30 2.34 -9.81
N ALA A 49 -11.05 1.37 -9.27
CA ALA A 49 -10.46 0.13 -8.76
C ALA A 49 -9.75 -0.66 -9.87
N TYR A 50 -10.32 -0.71 -11.08
CA TYR A 50 -9.70 -1.36 -12.23
C TYR A 50 -8.35 -0.76 -12.59
N ARG A 51 -8.25 0.57 -12.68
CA ARG A 51 -6.96 1.24 -12.95
C ARG A 51 -5.91 0.91 -11.89
N LEU A 52 -6.29 0.92 -10.61
CA LEU A 52 -5.38 0.59 -9.51
C LEU A 52 -4.85 -0.83 -9.68
N VAL A 53 -5.75 -1.80 -9.86
CA VAL A 53 -5.40 -3.22 -9.91
C VAL A 53 -4.62 -3.55 -11.18
N LYS A 54 -4.95 -2.92 -12.32
CA LYS A 54 -4.19 -3.04 -13.57
C LYS A 54 -2.74 -2.57 -13.39
N GLN A 55 -2.51 -1.40 -12.80
CA GLN A 55 -1.16 -0.93 -12.50
C GLN A 55 -0.38 -1.86 -11.55
N ILE A 56 -1.06 -2.53 -10.61
CA ILE A 56 -0.43 -3.55 -9.76
C ILE A 56 0.01 -4.76 -10.60
N ARG A 57 -0.84 -5.18 -11.55
CA ARG A 57 -0.49 -6.24 -12.52
C ARG A 57 0.74 -5.83 -13.34
N ASP A 58 0.76 -4.60 -13.85
CA ASP A 58 1.84 -4.09 -14.70
C ASP A 58 3.16 -3.91 -13.92
N PHE A 59 3.09 -3.65 -12.61
CA PHE A 59 4.25 -3.48 -11.75
C PHE A 59 4.94 -4.81 -11.37
N GLY A 60 4.16 -5.88 -11.16
CA GLY A 60 4.67 -7.13 -10.62
C GLY A 60 5.03 -8.15 -11.69
N ASP A 61 6.16 -8.83 -11.51
CA ASP A 61 6.43 -10.07 -12.24
C ASP A 61 5.69 -11.23 -11.57
N PHE A 62 4.56 -11.64 -12.16
CA PHE A 62 3.74 -12.76 -11.70
C PHE A 62 4.00 -14.06 -12.47
N SER A 63 5.05 -14.11 -13.30
CA SER A 63 5.41 -15.29 -14.09
C SER A 63 5.96 -16.44 -13.24
N GLN A 64 6.57 -16.14 -12.09
CA GLN A 64 7.30 -17.11 -11.28
C GLN A 64 6.40 -17.99 -10.41
N LYS A 65 5.62 -18.92 -10.97
CA LYS A 65 4.95 -20.12 -10.34
C LYS A 65 4.35 -19.99 -8.91
N ARG A 66 4.21 -18.78 -8.37
CA ARG A 66 3.83 -18.48 -6.99
C ARG A 66 2.43 -17.92 -6.99
N VAL A 67 1.63 -18.41 -6.07
CA VAL A 67 0.25 -17.98 -5.94
C VAL A 67 0.21 -16.56 -5.34
N LEU A 68 -0.33 -15.61 -6.10
CA LEU A 68 -0.55 -14.23 -5.68
C LEU A 68 -1.56 -14.16 -4.53
N ARG A 69 -1.25 -13.44 -3.45
CA ARG A 69 -2.15 -13.25 -2.31
C ARG A 69 -2.69 -11.83 -2.31
N LEU A 70 -4.00 -11.68 -2.51
CA LEU A 70 -4.66 -10.38 -2.53
C LEU A 70 -5.51 -10.22 -1.27
N THR A 71 -5.39 -9.06 -0.63
CA THR A 71 -6.26 -8.67 0.48
C THR A 71 -6.88 -7.30 0.20
N THR A 72 -8.19 -7.18 0.30
CA THR A 72 -8.88 -5.88 0.09
C THR A 72 -9.84 -5.57 1.22
N ASP A 73 -10.28 -4.31 1.30
CA ASP A 73 -11.43 -3.91 2.13
C ASP A 73 -12.77 -4.26 1.46
N LYS A 74 -13.90 -3.99 2.13
CA LYS A 74 -15.29 -4.34 1.77
C LYS A 74 -15.83 -3.70 0.47
N PHE A 75 -14.99 -3.13 -0.40
CA PHE A 75 -15.49 -2.54 -1.63
C PHE A 75 -15.82 -3.63 -2.67
N ALA A 76 -17.12 -3.83 -2.93
CA ALA A 76 -17.65 -4.92 -3.75
C ALA A 76 -17.05 -4.98 -5.17
N ALA A 77 -16.64 -3.83 -5.72
CA ALA A 77 -16.05 -3.78 -7.05
C ALA A 77 -14.73 -4.56 -7.16
N TYR A 78 -13.97 -4.72 -6.07
CA TYR A 78 -12.67 -5.41 -6.11
C TYR A 78 -12.79 -6.86 -6.55
N GLN A 79 -13.85 -7.58 -6.17
CA GLN A 79 -14.00 -8.99 -6.56
C GLN A 79 -14.05 -9.15 -8.08
N ARG A 80 -14.89 -8.35 -8.75
CA ARG A 80 -15.02 -8.37 -10.22
C ARG A 80 -13.74 -7.89 -10.90
N VAL A 81 -13.15 -6.81 -10.39
CA VAL A 81 -11.92 -6.23 -10.95
C VAL A 81 -10.73 -7.20 -10.84
N ILE A 82 -10.53 -7.81 -9.69
CA ILE A 82 -9.43 -8.76 -9.46
C ILE A 82 -9.59 -9.97 -10.37
N ALA A 83 -10.81 -10.51 -10.50
CA ALA A 83 -11.09 -11.62 -11.41
C ALA A 83 -10.80 -11.24 -12.87
N ALA A 84 -11.16 -10.03 -13.30
CA ALA A 84 -10.91 -9.53 -14.65
C ALA A 84 -9.43 -9.25 -14.93
N VAL A 85 -8.69 -8.70 -13.97
CA VAL A 85 -7.27 -8.32 -14.17
C VAL A 85 -6.34 -9.50 -14.01
N PHE A 86 -6.60 -10.44 -13.09
CA PHE A 86 -5.73 -11.59 -12.82
C PHE A 86 -6.36 -12.91 -13.28
N PHE A 87 -7.10 -12.89 -14.39
CA PHE A 87 -7.80 -14.06 -14.93
C PHE A 87 -6.83 -15.20 -15.30
N ASP A 88 -5.62 -14.85 -15.73
CA ASP A 88 -4.55 -15.71 -16.22
C ASP A 88 -3.49 -16.05 -15.16
N ILE A 89 -3.62 -15.52 -13.94
CA ILE A 89 -2.63 -15.70 -12.87
C ILE A 89 -3.26 -16.49 -11.71
N PRO A 90 -2.58 -17.51 -11.15
CA PRO A 90 -3.08 -18.20 -9.97
C PRO A 90 -3.03 -17.26 -8.75
N TYR A 91 -4.20 -16.90 -8.22
CA TYR A 91 -4.32 -16.03 -7.05
C TYR A 91 -5.23 -16.62 -5.95
N ARG A 92 -5.08 -16.05 -4.75
CA ARG A 92 -5.91 -16.25 -3.55
C ARG A 92 -6.39 -14.88 -3.10
N TYR A 93 -7.65 -14.78 -2.70
CA TYR A 93 -8.28 -13.50 -2.40
C TYR A 93 -9.01 -13.55 -1.06
N LEU A 94 -8.57 -12.67 -0.15
CA LEU A 94 -9.17 -12.41 1.15
C LEU A 94 -9.79 -11.00 1.14
N GLN A 95 -11.04 -10.90 1.56
CA GLN A 95 -11.68 -9.61 1.82
C GLN A 95 -11.86 -9.42 3.31
N ILE A 96 -11.36 -8.30 3.84
CA ILE A 96 -11.55 -7.93 5.24
C ILE A 96 -12.76 -7.01 5.33
N VAL A 97 -13.75 -7.43 6.11
CA VAL A 97 -15.03 -6.75 6.26
C VAL A 97 -15.15 -6.23 7.68
N LYS A 98 -14.99 -4.92 7.85
CA LYS A 98 -15.15 -4.24 9.14
C LYS A 98 -16.62 -3.86 9.36
N ARG A 99 -17.23 -4.36 10.43
CA ARG A 99 -18.54 -3.90 10.92
C ARG A 99 -18.32 -2.84 11.99
N ARG A 100 -18.94 -1.67 11.83
CA ARG A 100 -18.94 -0.60 12.83
C ARG A 100 -20.35 -0.41 13.38
N VAL A 101 -20.46 -0.19 14.68
CA VAL A 101 -21.71 0.12 15.39
C VAL A 101 -21.44 1.34 16.26
N LYS A 102 -22.30 2.36 16.20
CA LYS A 102 -22.12 3.64 16.93
C LYS A 102 -20.69 4.21 16.78
N MET A 103 -20.17 4.24 15.55
CA MET A 103 -18.81 4.71 15.21
C MET A 103 -17.64 3.89 15.78
N LYS A 104 -17.89 2.86 16.60
CA LYS A 104 -16.87 1.95 17.13
C LYS A 104 -16.75 0.71 16.24
N LEU A 105 -15.54 0.16 16.14
CA LEU A 105 -15.32 -1.12 15.46
C LEU A 105 -15.93 -2.24 16.31
N ALA A 106 -16.94 -2.91 15.77
CA ALA A 106 -17.63 -4.00 16.46
C ALA A 106 -17.04 -5.36 16.08
N THR A 107 -16.77 -5.59 14.79
CA THR A 107 -16.28 -6.89 14.32
C THR A 107 -15.42 -6.73 13.07
N VAL A 108 -14.41 -7.59 12.94
CA VAL A 108 -13.59 -7.72 11.73
C VAL A 108 -13.80 -9.13 11.18
N ASN A 109 -14.61 -9.24 10.13
CA ASN A 109 -14.88 -10.51 9.46
C ASN A 109 -13.87 -10.72 8.32
N LYS A 110 -13.41 -11.95 8.15
CA LYS A 110 -12.50 -12.36 7.08
C LYS A 110 -13.27 -13.23 6.10
N VAL A 111 -13.48 -12.74 4.89
CA VAL A 111 -14.21 -13.43 3.82
C VAL A 111 -13.20 -13.95 2.81
N PHE A 112 -13.02 -15.27 2.75
CA PHE A 112 -12.13 -15.90 1.76
C PHE A 112 -12.89 -16.07 0.44
N VAL A 113 -12.77 -15.08 -0.44
CA VAL A 113 -13.48 -15.08 -1.74
C VAL A 113 -12.89 -16.11 -2.70
N LYS A 114 -11.56 -16.31 -2.68
CA LYS A 114 -10.88 -17.37 -3.45
C LYS A 114 -9.80 -18.04 -2.62
N GLY A 115 -10.01 -19.31 -2.27
CA GLY A 115 -9.10 -20.12 -1.45
C GLY A 115 -9.54 -20.25 0.01
N THR A 116 -8.63 -20.74 0.87
CA THR A 116 -8.92 -21.06 2.27
C THR A 116 -7.98 -20.32 3.22
N SER A 117 -8.25 -20.36 4.53
CA SER A 117 -7.39 -19.75 5.56
C SER A 117 -5.93 -20.22 5.50
N ARG A 118 -5.68 -21.47 5.08
CA ARG A 118 -4.33 -22.02 4.88
C ARG A 118 -3.51 -21.25 3.84
N ALA A 119 -4.18 -20.59 2.89
CA ALA A 119 -3.52 -19.79 1.88
C ALA A 119 -2.95 -18.45 2.43
N PHE A 120 -3.38 -18.01 3.61
CA PHE A 120 -2.94 -16.77 4.25
C PHE A 120 -2.35 -17.07 5.64
N PRO A 121 -1.18 -17.73 5.75
CA PRO A 121 -0.61 -18.10 7.03
C PRO A 121 -0.34 -16.85 7.89
N LYS A 122 -0.67 -16.92 9.18
CA LYS A 122 -0.25 -15.89 10.14
C LYS A 122 1.26 -16.03 10.33
N ASN A 123 2.05 -15.07 9.83
CA ASN A 123 3.47 -14.98 10.16
C ASN A 123 3.78 -13.62 10.80
N ALA A 124 4.96 -13.50 11.43
CA ALA A 124 5.36 -12.32 12.19
C ALA A 124 5.46 -11.04 11.32
N LYS A 125 5.69 -11.17 10.00
CA LYS A 125 5.84 -10.04 9.06
C LYS A 125 4.54 -9.66 8.34
N THR A 126 3.66 -10.64 8.17
CA THR A 126 2.46 -10.60 7.34
C THR A 126 1.28 -11.14 8.15
N THR A 127 0.91 -10.40 9.18
CA THR A 127 -0.32 -10.69 9.91
C THR A 127 -1.52 -10.38 9.02
N GLN A 128 -2.55 -11.24 9.05
CA GLN A 128 -3.88 -11.01 8.45
C GLN A 128 -4.65 -9.82 9.06
N ASN A 129 -3.96 -8.85 9.66
CA ASN A 129 -4.51 -7.68 10.34
C ASN A 129 -4.40 -6.44 9.43
N THR A 130 -5.38 -5.53 9.57
CA THR A 130 -5.43 -4.21 8.92
C THR A 130 -4.61 -3.15 9.64
N SER A 131 -4.07 -3.43 10.83
CA SER A 131 -3.30 -2.48 11.65
C SER A 131 -2.18 -1.78 10.89
N TYR A 132 -1.49 -2.49 9.99
CA TYR A 132 -0.44 -1.89 9.18
C TYR A 132 -0.98 -0.86 8.19
N ILE A 133 -2.03 -1.19 7.43
CA ILE A 133 -2.58 -0.25 6.44
C ILE A 133 -3.28 0.93 7.12
N GLU A 134 -3.82 0.72 8.31
CA GLU A 134 -4.34 1.78 9.17
C GLU A 134 -3.24 2.73 9.66
N ARG A 135 -2.08 2.18 10.07
CA ARG A 135 -0.90 2.97 10.43
C ARG A 135 -0.38 3.76 9.24
N PHE A 136 -0.31 3.13 8.07
CA PHE A 136 0.07 3.81 6.83
C PHE A 136 -0.91 4.93 6.47
N ASN A 137 -2.21 4.71 6.62
CA ASN A 137 -3.22 5.75 6.44
C ASN A 137 -3.00 6.94 7.38
N LEU A 138 -2.62 6.68 8.63
CA LEU A 138 -2.29 7.73 9.58
C LEU A 138 -1.03 8.51 9.15
N THR A 139 0.04 7.81 8.75
CA THR A 139 1.24 8.43 8.20
C THR A 139 0.90 9.34 7.02
N LEU A 140 0.10 8.86 6.07
CA LEU A 140 -0.24 9.65 4.90
C LEU A 140 -1.07 10.90 5.26
N ARG A 141 -1.93 10.84 6.28
CA ARG A 141 -2.63 12.03 6.79
C ARG A 141 -1.69 13.04 7.44
N GLN A 142 -0.65 12.59 8.13
CA GLN A 142 0.32 13.49 8.75
C GLN A 142 1.15 14.21 7.68
N HIS A 143 1.50 13.52 6.60
CA HIS A 143 2.36 14.07 5.55
C HIS A 143 1.63 14.83 4.43
N VAL A 144 0.34 14.54 4.20
CA VAL A 144 -0.44 15.17 3.15
C VAL A 144 -1.55 16.01 3.78
N CYS A 145 -1.37 17.34 3.79
CA CYS A 145 -2.35 18.26 4.37
C CYS A 145 -3.76 18.03 3.82
N TYR A 146 -3.90 17.72 2.52
CA TYR A 146 -5.20 17.45 1.92
C TYR A 146 -5.96 16.30 2.57
N LEU A 147 -5.28 15.33 3.20
CA LEU A 147 -5.90 14.17 3.83
C LEU A 147 -6.18 14.36 5.33
N GLN A 148 -5.75 15.46 5.92
CA GLN A 148 -6.04 15.77 7.31
C GLN A 148 -7.54 16.00 7.51
N ARG A 149 -8.07 15.51 8.64
CA ARG A 149 -9.49 15.60 8.94
C ARG A 149 -9.79 16.88 9.70
N LYS A 150 -10.96 17.47 9.42
CA LYS A 150 -11.50 18.65 10.12
C LYS A 150 -10.57 19.88 10.04
N ILE A 151 -9.86 20.02 8.92
CA ILE A 151 -9.09 21.22 8.61
C ILE A 151 -9.60 21.88 7.31
N LEU A 152 -9.18 23.12 7.05
CA LEU A 152 -9.51 23.85 5.83
C LEU A 152 -8.64 23.47 4.62
N GLY A 153 -7.57 22.70 4.82
CA GLY A 153 -6.65 22.27 3.77
C GLY A 153 -7.21 21.15 2.92
N TYR A 154 -7.91 21.46 1.83
CA TYR A 154 -8.30 20.49 0.80
C TYR A 154 -7.73 20.88 -0.56
N GLY A 155 -7.52 19.89 -1.44
CA GLY A 155 -6.89 20.11 -2.74
C GLY A 155 -7.77 20.98 -3.65
N LYS A 156 -7.20 21.97 -4.34
CA LYS A 156 -7.93 22.78 -5.34
C LYS A 156 -7.97 22.12 -6.72
N LYS A 157 -6.90 21.41 -7.08
CA LYS A 157 -6.74 20.68 -8.34
C LYS A 157 -6.38 19.22 -8.07
N ARG A 158 -7.04 18.29 -8.77
CA ARG A 158 -6.75 16.86 -8.71
C ARG A 158 -5.30 16.55 -9.08
N THR A 159 -4.74 17.28 -10.06
CA THR A 159 -3.35 17.15 -10.51
C THR A 159 -2.36 17.44 -9.38
N ASN A 160 -2.58 18.49 -8.59
CA ASN A 160 -1.72 18.81 -7.45
C ASN A 160 -1.79 17.72 -6.36
N PHE A 161 -2.99 17.18 -6.12
CA PHE A 161 -3.15 16.06 -5.19
C PHE A 161 -2.44 14.79 -5.71
N ASN A 162 -2.49 14.52 -7.01
CA ASN A 162 -1.74 13.41 -7.60
C ASN A 162 -0.22 13.61 -7.42
N ARG A 163 0.30 14.81 -7.73
CA ARG A 163 1.73 15.14 -7.59
C ARG A 163 2.23 15.01 -6.15
N ILE A 164 1.49 15.51 -5.16
CA ILE A 164 1.91 15.40 -3.75
C ILE A 164 1.92 13.95 -3.27
N LEU A 165 1.02 13.09 -3.78
CA LEU A 165 1.04 11.67 -3.46
C LEU A 165 2.26 10.96 -4.06
N TRP A 166 2.66 11.30 -5.29
CA TRP A 166 3.90 10.78 -5.88
C TRP A 166 5.15 11.16 -5.09
N ILE A 167 5.24 12.42 -4.66
CA ILE A 167 6.33 12.90 -3.79
C ILE A 167 6.35 12.07 -2.49
N ASN A 168 5.20 11.88 -1.87
CA ASN A 168 5.11 11.10 -0.63
C ASN A 168 5.41 9.61 -0.83
N LEU A 169 5.03 9.04 -1.97
CA LEU A 169 5.36 7.66 -2.33
C LEU A 169 6.86 7.48 -2.44
N TYR A 170 7.55 8.36 -3.16
CA TYR A 170 9.01 8.30 -3.26
C TYR A 170 9.68 8.45 -1.89
N ASN A 171 9.28 9.47 -1.14
CA ASN A 171 9.81 9.73 0.19
C ASN A 171 9.65 8.52 1.14
N TYR A 172 8.45 7.94 1.17
CA TYR A 172 8.14 6.79 2.01
C TYR A 172 8.93 5.54 1.60
N ASN A 173 8.98 5.22 0.31
CA ASN A 173 9.60 3.97 -0.16
C ASN A 173 11.12 4.01 -0.17
N TYR A 174 11.70 5.14 -0.57
CA TYR A 174 13.12 5.19 -0.92
C TYR A 174 13.97 5.97 0.07
N ILE A 175 13.41 6.93 0.81
CA ILE A 175 14.17 7.78 1.75
C ILE A 175 13.97 7.31 3.20
N GLN A 176 12.73 7.08 3.62
CA GLN A 176 12.41 6.84 5.03
C GLN A 176 12.66 5.40 5.48
N PHE A 177 13.38 5.24 6.59
CA PHE A 177 13.52 3.95 7.26
C PHE A 177 12.23 3.53 7.97
N HIS A 178 11.86 2.26 7.85
CA HIS A 178 10.67 1.73 8.49
C HIS A 178 11.03 0.88 9.72
N LYS A 179 10.54 1.26 10.91
CA LYS A 179 10.84 0.56 12.17
C LYS A 179 10.49 -0.94 12.15
N GLY A 180 9.45 -1.32 11.41
CA GLY A 180 9.03 -2.72 11.26
C GLY A 180 9.84 -3.54 10.25
N LEU A 181 10.81 -2.93 9.56
CA LEU A 181 11.70 -3.61 8.62
C LEU A 181 13.13 -3.77 9.16
N ARG A 182 13.38 -3.35 10.40
CA ARG A 182 14.71 -3.48 11.01
C ARG A 182 15.12 -4.95 11.07
N GLN A 183 16.36 -5.24 10.67
CA GLN A 183 16.94 -6.58 10.74
C GLN A 183 18.04 -6.59 11.80
N LYS A 184 18.13 -7.66 12.58
CA LYS A 184 19.18 -7.81 13.59
C LYS A 184 20.49 -8.16 12.87
N ILE A 185 21.56 -7.42 13.16
CA ILE A 185 22.89 -7.61 12.52
C ILE A 185 23.70 -8.63 13.32
N ASP A 186 23.62 -8.56 14.66
CA ASP A 186 24.41 -9.39 15.56
C ASP A 186 23.54 -9.86 16.73
N ASN A 187 23.81 -11.06 17.25
CA ASN A 187 23.19 -11.58 18.47
C ASN A 187 23.95 -11.20 19.74
N ASN A 188 25.16 -10.67 19.61
CA ASN A 188 26.01 -10.32 20.74
C ASN A 188 25.48 -9.07 21.46
N SER A 189 25.45 -9.09 22.80
CA SER A 189 24.83 -8.06 23.64
C SER A 189 25.79 -6.95 24.10
N ASP A 190 26.78 -6.61 23.27
CA ASP A 190 27.70 -5.50 23.59
C ASP A 190 26.97 -4.16 23.56
N LYS A 191 27.14 -3.37 24.63
CA LYS A 191 26.41 -2.12 24.89
C LYS A 191 26.63 -1.02 23.83
N PHE A 192 27.66 -1.14 22.99
CA PHE A 192 28.09 -0.10 22.03
C PHE A 192 28.08 -0.55 20.55
N LYS A 193 27.65 -1.78 20.24
CA LYS A 193 27.57 -2.25 18.85
C LYS A 193 26.19 -1.98 18.25
N LYS A 194 26.16 -1.79 16.93
CA LYS A 194 24.91 -1.58 16.19
C LYS A 194 24.17 -2.90 16.04
N HIS A 195 23.11 -3.06 16.83
CA HIS A 195 22.29 -4.29 16.85
C HIS A 195 21.34 -4.44 15.65
N TYR A 196 20.97 -3.32 15.00
CA TYR A 196 19.94 -3.31 13.96
C TYR A 196 20.37 -2.59 12.69
N GLN A 197 20.12 -3.23 11.55
CA GLN A 197 20.13 -2.60 10.24
C GLN A 197 18.74 -2.02 9.98
N HIS A 198 18.71 -0.73 9.67
CA HIS A 198 17.48 -0.04 9.28
C HIS A 198 17.29 -0.19 7.77
N LEU A 199 16.09 -0.57 7.35
CA LEU A 199 15.73 -0.73 5.95
C LEU A 199 14.60 0.23 5.57
N THR A 200 14.72 0.79 4.37
CA THR A 200 13.58 1.43 3.68
C THR A 200 12.71 0.33 3.04
N PRO A 201 11.45 0.63 2.69
CA PRO A 201 10.63 -0.31 1.92
C PRO A 201 11.28 -0.78 0.62
N ALA A 202 11.94 0.11 -0.12
CA ALA A 202 12.62 -0.22 -1.37
C ALA A 202 13.80 -1.20 -1.14
N MET A 203 14.54 -1.02 -0.05
CA MET A 203 15.60 -1.98 0.34
C MET A 203 15.02 -3.34 0.70
N ALA A 204 13.87 -3.39 1.41
CA ALA A 204 13.21 -4.66 1.74
C ALA A 204 12.62 -5.37 0.51
N MET A 205 12.28 -4.61 -0.54
CA MET A 205 11.93 -5.15 -1.87
C MET A 205 13.15 -5.57 -2.70
N ALA A 206 14.37 -5.33 -2.22
CA ALA A 206 15.63 -5.52 -2.96
C ALA A 206 15.75 -4.64 -4.24
N LEU A 207 15.03 -3.51 -4.30
CA LEU A 207 15.14 -2.54 -5.39
C LEU A 207 16.37 -1.64 -5.26
N THR A 208 16.84 -1.43 -4.02
CA THR A 208 18.00 -0.59 -3.73
C THR A 208 18.87 -1.23 -2.65
N THR A 209 20.17 -0.97 -2.72
CA THR A 209 21.15 -1.40 -1.71
C THR A 209 21.19 -0.46 -0.49
N GLY A 210 20.69 0.76 -0.62
CA GLY A 210 20.66 1.78 0.42
C GLY A 210 19.47 2.73 0.28
N PRO A 211 19.27 3.63 1.25
CA PRO A 211 18.31 4.72 1.13
C PRO A 211 18.72 5.63 -0.03
N ARG A 212 17.73 6.22 -0.71
CA ARG A 212 17.93 7.25 -1.73
C ARG A 212 17.74 8.63 -1.13
N SER A 213 18.07 9.65 -1.90
CA SER A 213 17.88 11.06 -1.55
C SER A 213 16.99 11.75 -2.58
N TRP A 214 16.55 12.97 -2.27
CA TRP A 214 15.91 13.83 -3.26
C TRP A 214 16.85 14.19 -4.40
N ARG A 215 18.14 14.42 -4.09
CA ARG A 215 19.16 14.66 -5.11
C ARG A 215 19.20 13.51 -6.11
N PHE A 216 19.22 12.25 -5.63
CA PHE A 216 19.19 11.08 -6.50
C PHE A 216 17.98 11.10 -7.47
N LEU A 217 16.79 11.44 -7.00
CA LEU A 217 15.60 11.52 -7.85
C LEU A 217 15.74 12.56 -8.97
N PHE A 218 16.34 13.71 -8.67
CA PHE A 218 16.44 14.82 -9.61
C PHE A 218 17.64 14.72 -10.55
N THR A 219 18.70 13.99 -10.15
CA THR A 219 19.94 13.91 -10.94
C THR A 219 20.09 12.62 -11.73
N VAL A 220 19.37 11.56 -11.38
CA VAL A 220 19.47 10.29 -12.09
C VAL A 220 18.62 10.36 -13.36
N PRO A 221 19.21 10.08 -14.54
CA PRO A 221 18.46 10.06 -15.79
C PRO A 221 17.38 8.98 -15.72
N ILE A 222 16.14 9.38 -15.99
CA ILE A 222 15.03 8.46 -16.17
C ILE A 222 15.06 8.05 -17.64
N PHE A 223 15.49 6.82 -17.91
CA PHE A 223 15.36 6.26 -19.26
C PHE A 223 13.88 6.02 -19.52
N VAL A 224 13.27 6.89 -20.32
CA VAL A 224 11.91 6.70 -20.82
C VAL A 224 12.01 5.75 -22.00
N THR A 225 11.68 4.49 -21.79
CA THR A 225 11.44 3.55 -22.89
C THR A 225 10.15 3.98 -23.58
N HIS A 226 10.29 4.50 -24.80
CA HIS A 226 9.17 4.83 -25.70
C HIS A 226 8.49 3.58 -26.23
#